data_AF-A0A834TG37-F1
#
_entry.id   AF-A0A834TG37-F1
#
_cell.length_a   1.000
_cell.length_b   1.000
_cell.length_c   1.000
_cell.angle_alpha   90.00
_cell.angle_beta   90.00
_cell.angle_gamma   90.00
#
_symmetry.space_group_name_H-M   'P 1'
#
loop_
_entity.id
_entity.type
_entity.pdbx_description
1 polymer ?
#
loop_
_entity_poly.entity_id
_entity_poly.type
_entity_poly.pdbx_seq_one_letter_code
_entity_poly.pdbx_strand_id
1 'polypeptide(L)'
;MTYPCLEQVFDRFLDEMSNFKQILSDDIKGVLSLYEASFLSMEDESILEKAREFSTEILEEYVREKKGNDEMLMLINHALELPLHWRMQRWEALWFINAYETTPNNMIPSLLQFAKLDFNMVQAIHLEELKQASR
;
A
#
# COMPACT_ATOMS: atom_id res chain seq x y z
N MET A 1 -18.09 -5.93 -6.29
CA MET A 1 -18.14 -5.31 -7.62
C MET A 1 -16.78 -4.73 -7.89
N THR A 2 -15.98 -5.37 -8.73
CA THR A 2 -14.75 -4.77 -9.29
C THR A 2 -15.17 -3.91 -10.48
N TYR A 3 -14.84 -2.61 -10.44
CA TYR A 3 -15.00 -1.75 -11.60
C TYR A 3 -13.78 -1.97 -12.50
N PRO A 4 -13.96 -2.20 -13.81
CA PRO A 4 -12.82 -2.31 -14.72
C PRO A 4 -12.04 -0.99 -14.70
N CYS A 5 -10.78 -1.05 -14.27
CA CYS A 5 -9.86 0.05 -14.42
C CYS A 5 -9.42 0.06 -15.88
N LEU A 6 -9.72 1.11 -16.63
CA LEU A 6 -9.22 1.24 -18.00
C LEU A 6 -7.74 1.62 -17.93
N GLU A 7 -6.87 0.88 -18.63
CA GLU A 7 -5.44 1.20 -18.80
C GLU A 7 -5.21 2.66 -19.24
N GLN A 8 -6.17 3.22 -19.97
CA GLN A 8 -6.21 4.62 -20.44
C GLN A 8 -6.09 5.67 -19.33
N VAL A 9 -6.37 5.31 -18.07
CA VAL A 9 -6.18 6.22 -16.92
C VAL A 9 -4.70 6.61 -16.78
N PHE A 10 -3.77 5.79 -17.27
CA PHE A 10 -2.34 6.05 -17.20
C PHE A 10 -1.78 6.87 -18.35
N ASP A 11 -2.50 7.06 -19.46
CA ASP A 11 -2.00 7.70 -20.69
C ASP A 11 -1.37 9.08 -20.43
N ARG A 12 -1.96 9.88 -19.54
CA ARG A 12 -1.45 11.22 -19.19
C ARG A 12 -0.08 11.20 -18.50
N PHE A 13 0.29 10.07 -17.92
CA PHE A 13 1.54 9.84 -17.18
C PHE A 13 2.63 9.23 -18.06
N LEU A 14 2.32 8.91 -19.32
CA LEU A 14 3.25 8.33 -20.27
C LEU A 14 3.89 9.38 -21.19
N ASP A 15 5.15 9.17 -21.55
CA ASP A 15 5.86 9.93 -22.58
C ASP A 15 5.50 9.44 -24.01
N GLU A 16 6.10 10.07 -25.02
CA GLU A 16 5.88 9.72 -26.43
C GLU A 16 6.33 8.29 -26.78
N MET A 17 7.18 7.69 -25.96
CA MET A 17 7.66 6.31 -26.11
C MET A 17 6.83 5.30 -25.30
N SER A 18 5.71 5.73 -24.70
CA SER A 18 4.86 4.90 -23.84
C SER A 18 5.57 4.38 -22.58
N ASN A 19 6.46 5.19 -22.01
CA ASN A 19 7.11 4.96 -20.71
C ASN A 19 6.61 5.97 -19.69
N PHE A 20 6.61 5.61 -18.40
CA PHE A 20 6.25 6.53 -17.33
C PHE A 20 7.22 7.72 -17.29
N LYS A 21 6.67 8.94 -17.26
CA LYS A 21 7.46 10.17 -17.27
C LYS A 21 8.34 10.25 -16.03
N GLN A 22 9.63 10.49 -16.22
CA GLN A 22 10.58 10.63 -15.11
C GLN A 22 10.26 11.77 -14.13
N ILE A 23 9.54 12.81 -14.58
CA ILE A 23 9.05 13.90 -13.71
C ILE A 23 8.12 13.41 -12.57
N LEU A 24 7.55 12.20 -12.69
CA LEU A 24 6.71 11.60 -11.64
C LEU A 24 7.53 11.14 -10.43
N SER A 25 8.84 10.94 -10.58
CA SER A 25 9.74 10.54 -9.49
C SER A 25 9.78 11.54 -8.32
N ASP A 26 9.43 12.81 -8.57
CA ASP A 26 9.39 13.85 -7.54
C ASP A 26 8.19 13.68 -6.58
N ASP A 27 7.09 13.03 -7.01
CA ASP A 27 5.92 12.74 -6.17
C ASP A 27 6.00 11.33 -5.59
N ILE A 28 6.82 11.17 -4.55
CA ILE A 28 7.05 9.86 -3.93
C ILE A 28 5.78 9.20 -3.39
N LYS A 29 4.78 9.98 -2.97
CA LYS A 29 3.48 9.45 -2.51
C LYS A 29 2.66 8.93 -3.69
N GLY A 30 2.67 9.65 -4.80
CA GLY A 30 2.11 9.20 -6.08
C GLY A 30 2.79 7.92 -6.57
N VAL A 31 4.13 7.85 -6.51
CA VAL A 31 4.90 6.66 -6.90
C VAL A 31 4.57 5.46 -6.03
N LEU A 32 4.49 5.62 -4.70
CA LEU A 32 4.07 4.55 -3.79
C LEU A 32 2.64 4.06 -4.10
N SER A 33 1.73 5.00 -4.40
CA SER A 33 0.36 4.65 -4.78
C SER A 33 0.31 3.89 -6.12
N LEU A 34 1.17 4.26 -7.07
CA LEU A 34 1.30 3.60 -8.36
C LEU A 34 1.85 2.17 -8.20
N TYR A 35 2.87 2.00 -7.34
CA TYR A 35 3.42 0.69 -6.98
C TYR A 35 2.33 -0.24 -6.47
N GLU A 36 1.57 0.20 -5.46
CA GLU A 36 0.50 -0.62 -4.87
C GLU A 36 -0.61 -0.95 -5.87
N ALA A 37 -1.02 0.02 -6.68
CA ALA A 37 -2.03 -0.18 -7.71
C ALA A 37 -1.57 -1.17 -8.81
N SER A 38 -0.27 -1.25 -9.08
CA SER A 38 0.29 -2.17 -10.10
C SER A 38 0.05 -3.65 -9.79
N PHE A 39 -0.20 -3.99 -8.53
CA PHE A 39 -0.49 -5.36 -8.08
C PHE A 39 -1.96 -5.77 -8.21
N LEU A 40 -2.84 -4.85 -8.63
CA LEU A 40 -4.22 -5.14 -8.99
C LEU A 40 -4.36 -5.67 -10.44
N SER A 41 -3.24 -5.83 -11.15
CA SER A 41 -3.21 -6.27 -12.54
C SER A 41 -3.85 -7.64 -12.74
N MET A 42 -4.56 -7.78 -13.85
CA MET A 42 -4.96 -9.09 -14.39
C MET A 42 -3.91 -9.59 -15.39
N GLU A 43 -3.96 -10.88 -15.75
CA GLU A 43 -3.09 -11.41 -16.82
C GLU A 43 -3.24 -10.54 -18.10
N ASP A 44 -2.11 -10.26 -18.76
CA ASP A 44 -1.96 -9.49 -20.00
C ASP A 44 -1.98 -7.93 -19.91
N GLU A 45 -2.00 -7.32 -18.72
CA GLU A 45 -1.95 -5.84 -18.58
C GLU A 45 -0.52 -5.26 -18.58
N SER A 46 0.04 -5.10 -19.78
CA SER A 46 1.43 -4.63 -20.00
C SER A 46 1.78 -3.26 -19.38
N ILE A 47 0.77 -2.40 -19.14
CA ILE A 47 1.02 -1.07 -18.57
C ILE A 47 1.28 -1.11 -17.06
N LEU A 48 0.63 -2.01 -16.33
CA LEU A 48 0.80 -2.15 -14.89
C LEU A 48 2.11 -2.86 -14.55
N GLU A 49 2.60 -3.74 -15.42
CA GLU A 49 3.95 -4.28 -15.31
C GLU A 49 5.00 -3.16 -15.41
N LYS A 50 4.91 -2.30 -16.44
CA LYS A 50 5.77 -1.12 -16.56
C LYS A 50 5.65 -0.17 -15.36
N ALA A 51 4.43 0.01 -14.84
CA ALA A 51 4.20 0.84 -13.67
C ALA A 51 4.92 0.28 -12.44
N ARG A 52 4.90 -1.04 -12.27
CA ARG A 52 5.59 -1.75 -11.20
C ARG A 52 7.09 -1.57 -11.30
N GLU A 53 7.68 -1.81 -12.49
CA GLU A 53 9.12 -1.65 -12.71
C GLU A 53 9.57 -0.23 -12.41
N PHE A 54 8.90 0.76 -13.01
CA PHE A 54 9.19 2.18 -12.82
C PHE A 54 9.11 2.61 -11.35
N SER A 55 8.02 2.24 -10.66
CA SER A 55 7.83 2.65 -9.28
C SER A 55 8.79 1.92 -8.32
N THR A 56 9.09 0.65 -8.57
CA THR A 56 10.04 -0.13 -7.75
C THR A 56 11.43 0.52 -7.75
N GLU A 57 11.96 0.87 -8.93
CA GLU A 57 13.28 1.49 -9.07
C GLU A 57 13.39 2.78 -8.24
N ILE A 58 12.39 3.66 -8.34
CA ILE A 58 12.35 4.94 -7.63
C ILE A 58 12.24 4.72 -6.11
N LEU A 59 11.38 3.81 -5.67
CA LEU A 59 11.16 3.54 -4.25
C LEU A 59 12.40 2.91 -3.59
N GLU A 60 13.06 1.97 -4.26
CA GLU A 60 14.31 1.37 -3.77
C GLU A 60 15.44 2.40 -3.68
N GLU A 61 15.56 3.30 -4.66
CA GLU A 61 16.50 4.42 -4.60
C GLU A 61 16.18 5.34 -3.42
N TYR A 62 14.92 5.70 -3.24
CA TYR A 62 14.47 6.59 -2.17
C TYR A 62 14.84 6.03 -0.78
N VAL A 63 14.63 4.73 -0.57
CA VAL A 63 15.02 4.01 0.66
C VAL A 63 16.54 3.98 0.82
N ARG A 64 17.27 3.60 -0.24
CA ARG A 64 18.73 3.49 -0.23
C ARG A 64 19.41 4.81 0.12
N GLU A 65 18.90 5.91 -0.42
CA GLU A 65 19.41 7.26 -0.17
C GLU A 65 18.83 7.90 1.10
N LYS A 66 17.93 7.20 1.80
CA LYS A 66 17.22 7.68 3.00
C LYS A 66 16.60 9.06 2.77
N LYS A 67 15.99 9.24 1.59
CA LYS A 67 15.28 10.48 1.25
C LYS A 67 14.03 10.59 2.16
N GLY A 68 13.75 11.79 2.66
CA GLY A 68 12.52 12.09 3.43
C GLY A 68 12.51 11.72 4.91
N ASN A 69 11.31 11.58 5.47
CA ASN A 69 11.08 11.32 6.89
C ASN A 69 10.93 9.82 7.21
N ASP A 70 11.09 9.46 8.48
CA ASP A 70 11.01 8.08 8.96
C ASP A 70 9.66 7.42 8.64
N GLU A 71 8.57 8.20 8.66
CA GLU A 71 7.22 7.73 8.31
C GLU A 71 7.16 7.25 6.86
N MET A 72 7.63 8.06 5.91
CA MET A 72 7.60 7.70 4.49
C MET A 72 8.49 6.48 4.23
N LEU A 73 9.68 6.45 4.83
CA LEU A 73 10.59 5.31 4.71
C LEU A 73 9.97 4.02 5.27
N MET A 74 9.24 4.10 6.39
CA MET A 74 8.52 2.96 6.95
C MET A 74 7.43 2.45 6.00
N LEU A 75 6.62 3.34 5.43
CA LEU A 75 5.56 2.97 4.48
C LEU A 75 6.12 2.32 3.21
N ILE A 76 7.21 2.87 2.66
CA ILE A 76 7.84 2.34 1.44
C ILE A 76 8.47 0.97 1.71
N ASN A 77 9.22 0.82 2.81
CA ASN A 77 9.81 -0.48 3.16
C ASN A 77 8.73 -1.55 3.36
N HIS A 78 7.62 -1.19 4.01
CA HIS A 78 6.47 -2.08 4.13
C HIS A 78 5.95 -2.47 2.75
N ALA A 79 5.60 -1.53 1.88
CA ALA A 79 5.10 -1.84 0.53
C ALA A 79 6.06 -2.75 -0.27
N LEU A 80 7.38 -2.48 -0.24
CA LEU A 80 8.40 -3.26 -0.95
C LEU A 80 8.59 -4.68 -0.39
N GLU A 81 8.31 -4.92 0.91
CA GLU A 81 8.35 -6.27 1.50
C GLU A 81 7.24 -7.16 0.93
N LEU A 82 6.04 -6.60 0.85
CA LEU A 82 4.86 -7.25 0.27
C LEU A 82 3.83 -6.16 -0.11
N PRO A 83 3.32 -6.14 -1.34
CA PRO A 83 2.32 -5.15 -1.73
C PRO A 83 1.00 -5.38 -1.00
N LEU A 84 0.28 -4.30 -0.70
CA LEU A 84 -0.99 -4.26 0.01
C LEU A 84 -2.00 -5.26 -0.55
N HIS A 85 -2.07 -5.41 -1.87
CA HIS A 85 -3.02 -6.33 -2.52
C HIS A 85 -2.82 -7.80 -2.12
N TRP A 86 -1.59 -8.20 -1.78
CA TRP A 86 -1.26 -9.58 -1.39
C TRP A 86 -1.24 -9.79 0.12
N ARG A 87 -1.44 -8.73 0.91
CA ARG A 87 -1.42 -8.82 2.37
C ARG A 87 -2.71 -9.39 2.94
N MET A 88 -2.57 -10.20 3.99
CA MET A 88 -3.70 -10.65 4.79
C MET A 88 -4.30 -9.46 5.54
N GLN A 89 -5.55 -9.13 5.23
CA GLN A 89 -6.25 -7.94 5.75
C GLN A 89 -6.17 -7.77 7.26
N ARG A 90 -6.27 -8.86 8.03
CA ARG A 90 -6.20 -8.80 9.51
C ARG A 90 -4.81 -8.44 10.02
N TRP A 91 -3.76 -8.95 9.39
CA TRP A 91 -2.38 -8.59 9.75
C TRP A 91 -2.08 -7.15 9.34
N GLU A 92 -2.53 -6.76 8.16
CA GLU A 92 -2.36 -5.39 7.67
C GLU A 92 -3.07 -4.37 8.55
N ALA A 93 -4.30 -4.65 8.99
CA ALA A 93 -5.03 -3.78 9.91
C ALA A 93 -4.26 -3.58 11.23
N LEU A 94 -3.67 -4.63 11.80
CA LEU A 94 -2.87 -4.52 13.02
C LEU A 94 -1.64 -3.64 12.80
N TRP A 95 -0.90 -3.89 11.72
CA TRP A 95 0.28 -3.11 11.37
C TRP A 95 -0.07 -1.63 11.19
N PHE A 96 -1.11 -1.35 10.40
CA PHE A 96 -1.51 0.02 10.08
C PHE A 96 -2.08 0.77 11.29
N ILE A 97 -2.78 0.10 12.22
CA ILE A 97 -3.21 0.72 13.48
C ILE A 97 -2.00 1.25 14.27
N ASN A 98 -0.93 0.45 14.37
CA ASN A 98 0.29 0.85 15.07
C ASN A 98 1.01 1.98 14.34
N ALA A 99 1.15 1.87 13.01
CA ALA A 99 1.74 2.92 12.18
C ALA A 99 0.98 4.25 12.32
N TYR A 100 -0.35 4.21 12.19
CA TYR A 100 -1.23 5.37 12.25
C TYR A 100 -1.22 6.06 13.62
N GLU A 101 -1.08 5.30 14.71
CA GLU A 101 -0.92 5.85 16.06
C GLU A 101 0.38 6.65 16.22
N THR A 102 1.44 6.24 15.52
CA THR A 102 2.76 6.90 15.57
C THR A 102 2.91 8.08 14.62
N THR A 103 1.97 8.31 13.70
CA THR A 103 2.01 9.43 12.74
C THR A 103 1.62 10.76 13.43
N PRO A 104 2.53 11.75 13.51
CA PRO A 104 2.33 12.94 14.34
C PRO A 104 1.32 13.97 13.80
N ASN A 105 1.05 14.02 12.49
CA ASN A 105 0.38 15.18 11.88
C ASN A 105 -1.00 14.92 11.25
N ASN A 106 -1.44 13.67 11.05
CA ASN A 106 -2.67 13.33 10.32
C ASN A 106 -3.55 12.26 10.99
N MET A 107 -3.27 11.94 12.25
CA MET A 107 -4.04 10.95 13.00
C MET A 107 -5.35 11.55 13.51
N ILE A 108 -6.46 10.87 13.26
CA ILE A 108 -7.80 11.22 13.74
C ILE A 108 -8.10 10.31 14.94
N PRO A 109 -8.19 10.84 16.18
CA PRO A 109 -8.33 10.03 17.38
C PRO A 109 -9.56 9.11 17.38
N SER A 110 -10.69 9.59 16.87
CA SER A 110 -11.92 8.80 16.78
C SER A 110 -11.78 7.62 15.80
N LEU A 111 -11.04 7.81 14.69
CA LEU A 111 -10.75 6.73 13.74
C LEU A 111 -9.81 5.69 14.36
N LEU A 112 -8.76 6.12 15.06
CA LEU A 112 -7.84 5.21 15.75
C LEU A 112 -8.57 4.40 16.84
N GLN A 113 -9.40 5.05 17.65
CA GLN A 113 -10.20 4.38 18.68
C GLN A 113 -11.17 3.36 18.06
N PHE A 114 -11.84 3.75 16.97
CA PHE A 114 -12.72 2.86 16.24
C PHE A 114 -11.99 1.64 15.69
N ALA A 115 -10.84 1.83 15.03
CA ALA A 115 -10.04 0.74 14.48
C ALA A 115 -9.56 -0.25 15.56
N LYS A 116 -9.09 0.26 16.72
CA LYS A 116 -8.69 -0.57 17.86
C LYS A 116 -9.87 -1.37 18.43
N LEU A 117 -11.04 -0.75 18.55
CA LEU A 117 -12.24 -1.41 19.06
C LEU A 117 -12.69 -2.54 18.13
N ASP A 118 -12.82 -2.26 16.82
CA ASP A 118 -13.21 -3.26 15.82
C ASP A 118 -12.24 -4.45 15.80
N PHE A 119 -10.93 -4.17 15.79
CA PHE A 119 -9.92 -5.21 15.82
C PHE A 119 -10.06 -6.12 17.04
N ASN A 120 -10.22 -5.55 18.23
CA ASN A 120 -10.36 -6.30 19.49
C ASN A 120 -11.66 -7.11 19.55
N MET A 121 -12.76 -6.57 19.03
CA MET A 121 -14.04 -7.29 18.97
C MET A 121 -13.92 -8.56 18.13
N VAL A 122 -13.30 -8.47 16.96
CA VAL A 122 -13.13 -9.64 16.08
C VAL A 122 -12.10 -10.62 16.63
N GLN A 123 -11.02 -10.12 17.25
CA GLN A 123 -10.05 -10.99 17.94
C GLN A 123 -10.71 -11.81 19.06
N ALA A 124 -11.63 -11.23 19.82
CA ALA A 124 -12.37 -11.94 20.86
C ALA A 124 -13.23 -13.09 20.29
N ILE A 125 -13.86 -12.87 19.14
CA ILE A 125 -14.64 -13.92 18.43
C ILE A 125 -13.71 -15.06 18.01
N HIS A 126 -12.61 -14.77 17.31
CA HIS A 126 -11.65 -15.79 16.87
C HIS A 126 -11.07 -16.61 18.04
N LEU A 127 -10.79 -15.96 19.18
CA LEU A 127 -10.31 -16.65 20.38
C LEU A 127 -11.35 -17.62 20.95
N GLU A 128 -12.64 -17.27 20.89
CA GLU A 128 -13.71 -18.16 21.34
C GLU A 128 -13.92 -19.33 20.38
N GLU A 129 -13.88 -19.08 19.07
CA GLU A 129 -13.92 -20.12 18.04
C GLU A 129 -12.74 -21.10 18.18
N LEU A 130 -11.54 -20.58 18.44
CA LEU A 130 -10.35 -21.42 18.66
C LEU A 130 -10.51 -22.32 19.89
N LYS A 131 -11.07 -21.81 21.00
CA LYS A 131 -11.37 -22.63 22.19
C LYS A 131 -12.37 -23.73 21.89
N GLN A 132 -13.37 -23.46 21.04
CA GLN A 132 -14.38 -24.44 20.65
C GLN A 132 -13.79 -25.51 19.73
N ALA A 133 -12.99 -25.11 18.74
CA ALA A 133 -12.34 -26.02 17.79
C ALA A 133 -11.23 -26.88 18.42
N SER A 134 -10.67 -26.44 19.55
CA SER A 134 -9.62 -27.15 20.29
C SER A 134 -10.17 -28.14 21.35
N ARG A 135 -11.50 -28.27 21.46
CA ARG A 135 -12.18 -29.26 22.32
C ARG A 135 -12.49 -30.52 21.53
#